data_AF-A0A7V6X2A2-F1
#
_entry.id   AF-A0A7V6X2A2-F1
#
_cell.length_a   1.000
_cell.length_b   1.000
_cell.length_c   1.000
_cell.angle_alpha   90.00
_cell.angle_beta   90.00
_cell.angle_gamma   90.00
#
_symmetry.space_group_name_H-M   'P 1'
#
loop_
_entity.id
_entity.type
_entity.pdbx_description
1 polymer ?
#
loop_
_entity_poly.entity_id
_entity_poly.type
_entity_poly.pdbx_seq_one_letter_code
_entity_poly.pdbx_strand_id
1 'polypeptide(L)'
;MFDERMIRKEHVERAINNYLSGNFKHSPARSAFLMFNGQKLPAKFILRLAFLEATGEMVSSESFTGGKASVRVLKNLGFDAIYEKPQGNCGKRNPIKNARREAFKKVIARHWGNVETEKKFSTISVPDFNSLQTTDTTLWRILEEIQSCRGICVKGQINRKLAFDFYVPKVDLVIEFDERQHFTPPRAASLLAYPDDVELGFDRQRWISLSEQIKAGDNSPIYRDEQRAFYDSIRDITAPKFGLRPVIRIFEEDVIWEKETVDLSQAALKVLKQIEKVVNQ
;
A
#
# COMPACT_ATOMS: atom_id res chain seq x y z
N MET A 1 16.33 -0.65 2.37
CA MET A 1 15.04 -0.81 1.63
C MET A 1 15.12 -2.03 0.73
N PHE A 2 14.08 -2.87 0.64
CA PHE A 2 14.10 -3.98 -0.31
C PHE A 2 13.97 -3.49 -1.76
N ASP A 3 14.97 -3.78 -2.58
CA ASP A 3 14.97 -3.55 -4.03
C ASP A 3 15.35 -4.86 -4.75
N GLU A 4 14.40 -5.45 -5.47
CA GLU A 4 14.61 -6.72 -6.17
C GLU A 4 15.71 -6.65 -7.24
N ARG A 5 16.03 -5.46 -7.76
CA ARG A 5 17.07 -5.25 -8.78
C ARG A 5 18.48 -5.46 -8.25
N MET A 6 18.66 -5.42 -6.93
CA MET A 6 19.92 -5.73 -6.27
C MET A 6 20.16 -7.23 -6.15
N ILE A 7 19.11 -8.04 -6.27
CA ILE A 7 19.19 -9.50 -6.13
C ILE A 7 19.54 -10.12 -7.48
N ARG A 8 20.53 -11.00 -7.47
CA ARG A 8 20.96 -11.79 -8.63
C ARG A 8 20.80 -13.27 -8.28
N LYS A 9 20.95 -14.13 -9.28
CA LYS A 9 20.78 -15.58 -9.12
C LYS A 9 21.69 -16.13 -8.02
N GLU A 10 22.94 -15.66 -7.97
CA GLU A 10 23.96 -16.12 -7.02
C GLU A 10 23.60 -15.73 -5.57
N HIS A 11 22.93 -14.60 -5.37
CA HIS A 11 22.43 -14.18 -4.06
C HIS A 11 21.36 -15.15 -3.54
N VAL A 12 20.48 -15.61 -4.43
CA VAL A 12 19.44 -16.58 -4.08
C VAL A 12 20.04 -17.94 -3.78
N GLU A 13 21.04 -18.39 -4.55
CA GLU A 13 21.76 -19.66 -4.29
C GLU A 13 22.43 -19.65 -2.92
N ARG A 14 23.16 -18.58 -2.58
CA ARG A 14 23.74 -18.40 -1.25
C ARG A 14 22.69 -18.36 -0.15
N ALA A 15 21.58 -17.66 -0.37
CA ALA A 15 20.48 -17.59 0.58
C ALA A 15 19.82 -18.95 0.84
N ILE A 16 19.70 -19.80 -0.19
CA ILE A 16 19.21 -21.18 -0.04
C ILE A 16 20.18 -22.00 0.81
N ASN A 17 21.47 -21.95 0.51
CA ASN A 17 22.49 -22.69 1.26
C ASN A 17 22.53 -22.25 2.73
N ASN A 18 22.45 -20.93 2.97
CA ASN A 18 22.38 -20.39 4.31
C ASN A 18 21.09 -20.85 5.00
N TYR A 19 19.93 -20.76 4.35
CA TYR A 19 18.66 -21.22 4.91
C TYR A 19 18.68 -22.70 5.30
N LEU A 20 19.30 -23.56 4.47
CA LEU A 20 19.38 -25.01 4.72
C LEU A 20 20.39 -25.38 5.82
N SER A 21 21.46 -24.61 5.97
CA SER A 21 22.50 -24.85 6.99
C SER A 21 22.22 -24.14 8.32
N GLY A 22 21.43 -23.07 8.29
CA GLY A 22 21.14 -22.22 9.43
C GLY A 22 19.82 -22.55 10.14
N ASN A 23 19.76 -22.27 11.43
CA ASN A 23 18.52 -22.38 12.21
C ASN A 23 17.81 -21.02 12.27
N PHE A 24 17.04 -20.69 11.22
CA PHE A 24 16.33 -19.42 11.12
C PHE A 24 14.94 -19.47 11.74
N LYS A 25 14.65 -18.52 12.64
CA LYS A 25 13.27 -18.26 13.08
C LYS A 25 12.55 -17.39 12.05
N HIS A 26 11.53 -17.94 11.40
CA HIS A 26 10.65 -17.19 10.52
C HIS A 26 9.21 -17.70 10.59
N SER A 27 8.25 -16.87 10.18
CA SER A 27 6.87 -17.31 10.04
C SER A 27 6.74 -18.31 8.87
N PRO A 28 5.91 -19.36 9.00
CA PRO A 28 5.71 -20.32 7.92
C PRO A 28 5.10 -19.66 6.69
N ALA A 29 5.59 -20.04 5.50
CA ALA A 29 5.02 -19.59 4.24
C ALA A 29 3.66 -20.26 4.00
N ARG A 30 2.68 -19.48 3.53
CA ARG A 30 1.29 -19.95 3.35
C ARG A 30 0.87 -20.20 1.90
N SER A 31 1.58 -19.62 0.93
CA SER A 31 1.11 -19.58 -0.45
C SER A 31 2.19 -19.38 -1.51
N ALA A 32 3.41 -19.01 -1.14
CA ALA A 32 4.49 -18.77 -2.09
C ALA A 32 5.74 -19.54 -1.67
N PHE A 33 6.18 -20.42 -2.56
CA PHE A 33 7.28 -21.34 -2.28
C PHE A 33 8.29 -21.32 -3.43
N LEU A 34 9.56 -21.43 -3.06
CA LEU A 34 10.66 -21.77 -3.95
C LEU A 34 10.81 -23.30 -3.91
N MET A 35 10.89 -23.94 -5.08
CA MET A 35 11.16 -25.37 -5.18
C MET A 35 12.66 -25.58 -5.29
N PHE A 36 13.25 -26.31 -4.34
CA PHE A 36 14.68 -26.61 -4.36
C PHE A 36 14.91 -28.04 -3.86
N ASN A 37 15.54 -28.90 -4.67
CA ASN A 37 15.78 -30.32 -4.36
C ASN A 37 14.53 -31.07 -3.84
N GLY A 38 13.37 -30.83 -4.46
CA GLY A 38 12.10 -31.45 -4.05
C GLY A 38 11.47 -30.86 -2.78
N GLN A 39 12.11 -29.88 -2.14
CA GLN A 39 11.59 -29.20 -0.94
C GLN A 39 10.96 -27.84 -1.27
N LYS A 40 9.93 -27.48 -0.50
CA LYS A 40 9.28 -26.17 -0.54
C LYS A 40 9.95 -25.22 0.46
N LEU A 41 10.65 -24.22 -0.04
CA LEU A 41 11.27 -23.17 0.78
C LEU A 41 10.38 -21.90 0.80
N PRO A 42 10.35 -21.14 1.91
CA PRO A 42 9.51 -19.94 2.03
C PRO A 42 10.01 -18.81 1.11
N ALA A 43 9.37 -18.62 -0.05
CA ALA A 43 9.86 -17.74 -1.12
C ALA A 43 10.21 -16.31 -0.64
N LYS A 44 9.31 -15.68 0.14
CA LYS A 44 9.54 -14.33 0.67
C LYS A 44 10.75 -14.27 1.60
N PHE A 45 10.93 -15.29 2.43
CA PHE A 45 12.03 -15.32 3.39
C PHE A 45 13.37 -15.58 2.68
N ILE A 46 13.40 -16.49 1.70
CA ILE A 46 14.57 -16.70 0.85
C ILE A 46 14.97 -15.41 0.13
N LEU A 47 14.02 -14.64 -0.41
CA LEU A 47 14.34 -13.34 -1.02
C LEU A 47 14.89 -12.31 -0.04
N ARG A 48 14.43 -12.30 1.22
CA ARG A 48 15.01 -11.43 2.27
C ARG A 48 16.44 -11.82 2.58
N LEU A 49 16.73 -13.12 2.67
CA LEU A 49 18.09 -13.61 2.83
C LEU A 49 18.95 -13.29 1.61
N ALA A 50 18.43 -13.43 0.39
CA ALA A 50 19.15 -13.06 -0.82
C ALA A 50 19.45 -11.55 -0.89
N PHE A 51 18.53 -10.72 -0.38
CA PHE A 51 18.77 -9.29 -0.25
C PHE A 51 19.87 -8.98 0.80
N LEU A 52 19.87 -9.69 1.92
CA LEU A 52 20.95 -9.63 2.92
C LEU A 52 22.29 -10.04 2.29
N GLU A 53 22.33 -11.11 1.49
CA GLU A 53 23.54 -11.52 0.76
C GLU A 53 24.03 -10.47 -0.24
N ALA A 54 23.11 -9.71 -0.83
CA ALA A 54 23.43 -8.68 -1.83
C ALA A 54 23.91 -7.36 -1.22
N THR A 55 23.43 -7.02 -0.02
CA THR A 55 23.55 -5.67 0.53
C THR A 55 24.21 -5.61 1.91
N GLY A 56 24.30 -6.74 2.61
CA GLY A 56 24.69 -6.80 4.02
C GLY A 56 23.59 -6.36 5.00
N GLU A 57 22.41 -5.95 4.54
CA GLU A 57 21.32 -5.45 5.39
C GLU A 57 20.11 -6.40 5.40
N MET A 58 19.68 -6.80 6.60
CA MET A 58 18.46 -7.61 6.76
C MET A 58 17.23 -6.71 6.82
N VAL A 59 16.45 -6.70 5.74
CA VAL A 59 15.22 -5.89 5.68
C VAL A 59 14.07 -6.49 6.49
N SER A 60 13.20 -5.63 7.04
CA SER A 60 11.95 -6.06 7.69
C SER A 60 11.09 -6.88 6.72
N SER A 61 10.31 -7.82 7.26
CA SER A 61 9.33 -8.54 6.44
C SER A 61 8.25 -7.62 5.87
N GLU A 62 8.05 -6.43 6.42
CA GLU A 62 7.03 -5.47 5.97
C GLU A 62 7.48 -4.62 4.78
N SER A 63 8.79 -4.50 4.53
CA SER A 63 9.32 -3.66 3.45
C SER A 63 9.20 -4.29 2.06
N PHE A 64 8.65 -5.50 1.96
CA PHE A 64 8.47 -6.22 0.71
C PHE A 64 7.17 -7.03 0.77
N THR A 65 6.40 -7.03 -0.32
CA THR A 65 5.15 -7.80 -0.40
C THR A 65 5.43 -9.27 -0.73
N GLY A 66 4.71 -10.18 -0.06
CA GLY A 66 4.87 -11.62 -0.26
C GLY A 66 3.99 -12.19 -1.38
N GLY A 67 3.91 -13.51 -1.46
CA GLY A 67 2.94 -14.19 -2.32
C GLY A 67 3.40 -14.27 -3.77
N LYS A 68 2.51 -13.90 -4.71
CA LYS A 68 2.82 -13.93 -6.16
C LYS A 68 4.01 -13.05 -6.53
N ALA A 69 4.27 -11.98 -5.78
CA ALA A 69 5.42 -11.12 -6.00
C ALA A 69 6.73 -11.90 -5.83
N SER A 70 6.88 -12.59 -4.70
CA SER A 70 8.05 -13.41 -4.41
C SER A 70 8.26 -14.52 -5.45
N VAL A 71 7.19 -15.19 -5.86
CA VAL A 71 7.25 -16.23 -6.90
C VAL A 71 7.76 -15.67 -8.22
N ARG A 72 7.29 -14.48 -8.62
CA ARG A 72 7.72 -13.87 -9.87
C ARG A 72 9.19 -13.50 -9.86
N VAL A 73 9.67 -12.86 -8.79
CA VAL A 73 11.09 -12.48 -8.67
C VAL A 73 11.98 -13.71 -8.81
N LEU A 74 11.65 -14.80 -8.11
CA LEU A 74 12.40 -16.05 -8.19
C LEU A 74 12.36 -16.66 -9.60
N LYS A 75 11.19 -16.67 -10.26
CA LYS A 75 11.08 -17.14 -11.65
C LYS A 75 11.91 -16.31 -12.63
N ASN A 76 11.91 -14.99 -12.49
CA ASN A 76 12.71 -14.09 -13.32
C ASN A 76 14.21 -14.33 -13.13
N LEU A 77 14.63 -14.78 -11.95
CA LEU A 77 16.01 -15.17 -11.64
C LEU A 77 16.33 -16.63 -12.05
N GLY A 78 15.40 -17.33 -12.71
CA GLY A 78 15.60 -18.68 -13.23
C GLY A 78 15.32 -19.81 -12.25
N PHE A 79 14.63 -19.55 -11.13
CA PHE A 79 14.25 -20.58 -10.17
C PHE A 79 12.83 -21.09 -10.40
N ASP A 80 12.60 -22.36 -10.07
CA ASP A 80 11.24 -22.88 -9.98
C ASP A 80 10.58 -22.40 -8.68
N ALA A 81 9.47 -21.68 -8.82
CA ALA A 81 8.72 -21.15 -7.70
C ALA A 81 7.23 -21.28 -7.99
N ILE A 82 6.46 -21.62 -6.96
CA ILE A 82 5.04 -21.90 -7.08
C ILE A 82 4.22 -20.99 -6.17
N TYR A 83 3.07 -20.58 -6.70
CA TYR A 83 2.05 -19.93 -5.90
C TYR A 83 0.88 -20.89 -5.72
N GLU A 84 0.66 -21.33 -4.49
CA GLU A 84 -0.47 -22.17 -4.12
C GLU A 84 -1.54 -21.28 -3.49
N LYS A 85 -2.72 -21.26 -4.10
CA LYS A 85 -3.88 -20.64 -3.46
C LYS A 85 -4.18 -21.48 -2.19
N PRO A 86 -4.23 -20.88 -0.99
CA PRO A 86 -4.62 -21.61 0.20
C PRO A 86 -5.99 -22.24 -0.02
N GLN A 87 -6.11 -23.57 0.10
CA GLN A 87 -7.40 -24.26 0.14
C GLN A 87 -7.99 -24.12 1.55
N GLY A 88 -9.21 -23.58 1.66
CA GLY A 88 -9.89 -23.27 2.92
C GLY A 88 -9.95 -21.77 3.22
N ASN A 89 -11.05 -21.32 3.86
CA ASN A 89 -11.43 -19.93 4.16
C ASN A 89 -10.27 -18.92 4.07
N CYS A 90 -10.21 -18.25 2.92
CA CYS A 90 -9.24 -17.25 2.49
C CYS A 90 -9.34 -15.90 3.24
N GLY A 91 -9.68 -15.94 4.54
CA GLY A 91 -10.06 -14.77 5.33
C GLY A 91 -9.09 -14.37 6.43
N LYS A 92 -8.11 -15.20 6.84
CA LYS A 92 -7.13 -14.76 7.83
C LYS A 92 -6.00 -13.95 7.16
N ARG A 93 -6.38 -12.77 6.65
CA ARG A 93 -5.51 -11.60 6.46
C ARG A 93 -4.61 -11.46 7.70
N ASN A 94 -3.40 -10.93 7.55
CA ASN A 94 -2.44 -10.81 8.66
C ASN A 94 -3.16 -10.34 9.94
N PRO A 95 -3.24 -11.17 11.01
CA PRO A 95 -4.07 -10.88 12.18
C PRO A 95 -3.79 -9.52 12.79
N ILE A 96 -2.52 -9.08 12.74
CA ILE A 96 -2.06 -7.79 13.26
C ILE A 96 -2.53 -6.64 12.37
N LYS A 97 -2.37 -6.75 11.04
CA LYS A 97 -2.85 -5.71 10.10
C LYS A 97 -4.37 -5.55 10.17
N ASN A 98 -5.10 -6.66 10.24
CA ASN A 98 -6.54 -6.62 10.49
C ASN A 98 -6.85 -6.01 11.86
N ALA A 99 -6.09 -6.33 12.91
CA ALA A 99 -6.34 -5.80 14.24
C ALA A 99 -6.21 -4.27 14.30
N ARG A 100 -5.19 -3.68 13.67
CA ARG A 100 -5.01 -2.23 13.57
C ARG A 100 -6.18 -1.55 12.87
N ARG A 101 -6.52 -2.06 11.69
CA ARG A 101 -7.62 -1.53 10.87
C ARG A 101 -8.96 -1.63 11.59
N GLU A 102 -9.24 -2.76 12.23
CA GLU A 102 -10.47 -2.96 13.01
C GLU A 102 -10.48 -2.11 14.30
N ALA A 103 -9.34 -1.90 14.94
CA ALA A 103 -9.25 -1.02 16.11
C ALA A 103 -9.52 0.43 15.72
N PHE A 104 -8.89 0.92 14.66
CA PHE A 104 -9.17 2.25 14.12
C PHE A 104 -10.66 2.40 13.74
N LYS A 105 -11.25 1.42 13.05
CA LYS A 105 -12.68 1.40 12.73
C LYS A 105 -13.56 1.59 13.96
N LYS A 106 -13.26 0.88 15.06
CA LYS A 106 -14.00 1.01 16.33
C LYS A 106 -13.87 2.41 16.92
N VAL A 107 -12.67 3.00 16.86
CA VAL A 107 -12.45 4.37 17.34
C VAL A 107 -13.32 5.36 16.55
N ILE A 108 -13.31 5.30 15.22
CA ILE A 108 -14.15 6.16 14.37
C ILE A 108 -15.64 5.92 14.63
N ALA A 109 -16.05 4.65 14.77
CA ALA A 109 -17.46 4.32 14.98
C ALA A 109 -18.03 4.86 16.30
N ARG A 110 -17.21 4.96 17.35
CA ARG A 110 -17.62 5.57 18.63
C ARG A 110 -17.90 7.06 18.50
N HIS A 111 -17.19 7.77 17.61
CA HIS A 111 -17.30 9.23 17.46
C HIS A 111 -18.41 9.61 16.47
N TRP A 112 -18.52 8.90 15.35
CA TRP A 112 -19.42 9.28 14.25
C TRP A 112 -20.46 8.21 13.85
N GLY A 113 -20.52 7.09 14.57
CA GLY A 113 -21.54 6.06 14.38
C GLY A 113 -21.18 5.01 13.34
N ASN A 114 -22.05 4.77 12.37
CA ASN A 114 -21.83 3.70 11.39
C ASN A 114 -20.57 3.95 10.53
N VAL A 115 -19.78 2.90 10.31
CA VAL A 115 -18.59 2.93 9.43
C VAL A 115 -18.66 1.78 8.45
N GLU A 116 -18.87 2.12 7.18
CA GLU A 116 -18.79 1.20 6.06
C GLU A 116 -17.33 1.00 5.64
N THR A 117 -16.99 -0.19 5.14
CA THR A 117 -15.64 -0.54 4.68
C THR A 117 -15.66 -0.91 3.21
N GLU A 118 -14.59 -0.59 2.47
CA GLU A 118 -14.47 -0.89 1.04
C GLU A 118 -15.62 -0.27 0.19
N LYS A 119 -16.16 0.86 0.66
CA LYS A 119 -17.27 1.56 0.00
C LYS A 119 -16.80 2.11 -1.34
N LYS A 120 -17.59 1.87 -2.38
CA LYS A 120 -17.36 2.37 -3.73
C LYS A 120 -18.46 3.34 -4.11
N PHE A 121 -18.08 4.40 -4.81
CA PHE A 121 -19.00 5.35 -5.42
C PHE A 121 -18.95 5.17 -6.93
N SER A 122 -20.11 5.24 -7.60
CA SER A 122 -20.18 5.09 -9.07
C SER A 122 -19.36 6.15 -9.79
N THR A 123 -19.30 7.35 -9.24
CA THR A 123 -18.67 8.52 -9.84
C THR A 123 -17.15 8.59 -9.60
N ILE A 124 -16.62 7.72 -8.72
CA ILE A 124 -15.18 7.67 -8.40
C ILE A 124 -14.62 6.39 -9.02
N SER A 125 -14.23 6.51 -10.29
CA SER A 125 -13.72 5.40 -11.10
C SER A 125 -12.51 5.81 -11.92
N VAL A 126 -11.70 4.83 -12.31
CA VAL A 126 -10.55 5.02 -13.19
C VAL A 126 -11.03 5.57 -14.55
N PRO A 127 -10.56 6.76 -14.97
CA PRO A 127 -10.97 7.35 -16.24
C PRO A 127 -10.35 6.62 -17.43
N ASP A 128 -10.86 6.90 -18.62
CA ASP A 128 -10.20 6.48 -19.86
C ASP A 128 -8.95 7.33 -20.11
N PHE A 129 -7.80 6.68 -20.20
CA PHE A 129 -6.51 7.36 -20.32
C PHE A 129 -6.33 8.03 -21.68
N ASN A 130 -7.00 7.53 -22.73
CA ASN A 130 -6.88 8.09 -24.08
C ASN A 130 -7.54 9.47 -24.20
N SER A 131 -8.60 9.71 -23.42
CA SER A 131 -9.35 10.96 -23.40
C SER A 131 -9.02 11.84 -22.19
N LEU A 132 -8.18 11.37 -21.27
CA LEU A 132 -7.89 12.04 -20.00
C LEU A 132 -7.32 13.46 -20.19
N GLN A 133 -6.42 13.65 -21.15
CA GLN A 133 -5.83 14.97 -21.46
C GLN A 133 -6.89 16.03 -21.76
N THR A 134 -7.99 15.62 -22.41
CA THR A 134 -9.09 16.53 -22.79
C THR A 134 -10.20 16.61 -21.75
N THR A 135 -10.38 15.57 -20.93
CA THR A 135 -11.51 15.44 -20.00
C THR A 135 -11.17 15.86 -18.57
N ASP A 136 -9.94 15.66 -18.12
CA ASP A 136 -9.44 16.12 -16.82
C ASP A 136 -7.94 16.40 -16.92
N THR A 137 -7.60 17.64 -17.27
CA THR A 137 -6.20 18.09 -17.42
C THR A 137 -5.41 17.97 -16.12
N THR A 138 -6.07 18.03 -14.96
CA THR A 138 -5.41 17.90 -13.66
C THR A 138 -4.95 16.47 -13.44
N LEU A 139 -5.84 15.50 -13.61
CA LEU A 139 -5.47 14.08 -13.51
C LEU A 139 -4.48 13.68 -14.60
N TRP A 140 -4.57 14.26 -15.80
CA TRP A 140 -3.60 14.01 -16.86
C TRP A 140 -2.18 14.46 -16.47
N ARG A 141 -2.00 15.67 -15.93
CA ARG A 141 -0.67 16.15 -15.46
C ARG A 141 -0.10 15.25 -14.36
N ILE A 142 -0.94 14.85 -13.41
CA ILE A 142 -0.53 13.94 -12.33
C ILE A 142 -0.09 12.59 -12.91
N LEU A 143 -0.83 12.06 -13.88
CA LEU A 143 -0.45 10.82 -14.57
C LEU A 143 0.91 10.95 -15.26
N GLU A 144 1.19 12.06 -15.93
CA GLU A 144 2.48 12.31 -16.56
C GLU A 144 3.64 12.34 -15.56
N GLU A 145 3.48 13.05 -14.44
CA GLU A 145 4.50 13.13 -13.39
C GLU A 145 4.78 11.77 -12.74
N ILE A 146 3.72 11.00 -12.46
CA ILE A 146 3.84 9.62 -11.95
C ILE A 146 4.63 8.74 -12.93
N GLN A 147 4.31 8.79 -14.22
CA GLN A 147 4.96 7.94 -15.23
C GLN A 147 6.40 8.36 -15.47
N SER A 148 6.68 9.67 -15.45
CA SER A 148 8.02 10.22 -15.63
C SER A 148 8.96 9.88 -14.46
N CYS A 149 8.42 9.71 -13.25
CA CYS A 149 9.19 9.35 -12.05
C CYS A 149 10.08 8.11 -12.25
N ARG A 150 9.60 7.08 -12.96
CA ARG A 150 10.36 5.84 -13.21
C ARG A 150 10.38 5.40 -14.69
N GLY A 151 9.79 6.18 -15.58
CA GLY A 151 9.60 5.81 -16.99
C GLY A 151 8.66 4.62 -17.18
N ILE A 152 7.69 4.42 -16.28
CA ILE A 152 6.78 3.27 -16.29
C ILE A 152 5.36 3.77 -16.51
N CYS A 153 4.69 3.27 -17.56
CA CYS A 153 3.31 3.62 -17.82
C CYS A 153 2.35 2.99 -16.81
N VAL A 154 1.39 3.76 -16.30
CA VAL A 154 0.29 3.22 -15.49
C VAL A 154 -0.55 2.28 -16.36
N LYS A 155 -0.93 1.12 -15.82
CA LYS A 155 -1.97 0.29 -16.43
C LYS A 155 -3.25 0.43 -15.63
N GLY A 156 -4.24 1.09 -16.23
CA GLY A 156 -5.58 1.26 -15.67
C GLY A 156 -6.52 0.13 -16.06
N GLN A 157 -7.51 -0.13 -15.20
CA GLN A 157 -8.74 -0.80 -15.61
C GLN A 157 -9.80 0.29 -15.74
N ILE A 158 -10.05 0.75 -16.97
CA ILE A 158 -11.03 1.81 -17.25
C ILE A 158 -12.37 1.43 -16.60
N ASN A 159 -13.07 2.41 -16.01
CA ASN A 159 -14.33 2.25 -15.28
C ASN A 159 -14.26 1.39 -14.01
N ARG A 160 -13.06 1.00 -13.56
CA ARG A 160 -12.89 0.36 -12.25
C ARG A 160 -13.29 1.37 -11.17
N LYS A 161 -14.33 1.05 -10.42
CA LYS A 161 -14.75 1.78 -9.22
C LYS A 161 -13.69 1.64 -8.13
N LEU A 162 -13.26 2.77 -7.58
CA LEU A 162 -12.29 2.82 -6.49
C LEU A 162 -13.03 2.70 -5.16
N ALA A 163 -12.48 1.87 -4.28
CA ALA A 163 -13.01 1.68 -2.94
C ALA A 163 -12.24 2.57 -1.96
N PHE A 164 -12.94 3.07 -0.94
CA PHE A 164 -12.35 3.71 0.22
C PHE A 164 -12.24 2.72 1.37
N ASP A 165 -11.17 2.84 2.15
CA ASP A 165 -10.96 1.94 3.27
C ASP A 165 -12.08 2.03 4.30
N PHE A 166 -12.51 3.27 4.60
CA PHE A 166 -13.63 3.58 5.46
C PHE A 166 -14.50 4.68 4.88
N TYR A 167 -15.81 4.57 5.10
CA TYR A 167 -16.79 5.59 4.81
C TYR A 167 -17.71 5.78 6.02
N VAL A 168 -17.93 7.03 6.42
CA VAL A 168 -18.77 7.42 7.56
C VAL A 168 -19.98 8.18 7.02
N PRO A 169 -21.13 7.51 6.80
CA PRO A 169 -22.27 8.11 6.09
C PRO A 169 -22.87 9.32 6.80
N LYS A 170 -22.77 9.39 8.13
CA LYS A 170 -23.36 10.48 8.92
C LYS A 170 -22.79 11.86 8.56
N VAL A 171 -21.56 11.90 8.07
CA VAL A 171 -20.78 13.13 7.81
C VAL A 171 -20.15 13.15 6.42
N ASP A 172 -20.60 12.25 5.53
CA ASP A 172 -20.09 12.09 4.16
C ASP A 172 -18.55 12.05 4.06
N LEU A 173 -17.92 11.41 5.05
CA LEU A 173 -16.47 11.37 5.20
C LEU A 173 -15.91 10.05 4.68
N VAL A 174 -14.86 10.14 3.86
CA VAL A 174 -14.06 8.99 3.42
C VAL A 174 -12.66 9.05 4.00
N ILE A 175 -12.12 7.89 4.40
CA ILE A 175 -10.80 7.77 5.00
C ILE A 175 -10.03 6.64 4.31
N GLU A 176 -8.78 6.91 3.95
CA GLU A 176 -7.78 5.94 3.50
C GLU A 176 -6.81 5.64 4.66
N PHE A 177 -6.55 4.35 4.90
CA PHE A 177 -5.68 3.87 5.97
C PHE A 177 -4.38 3.36 5.38
N ASP A 178 -3.42 4.27 5.26
CA ASP A 178 -2.18 4.06 4.53
C ASP A 178 -1.21 3.15 5.30
N GLU A 179 -0.89 2.01 4.71
CA GLU A 179 0.15 1.11 5.19
C GLU A 179 1.54 1.59 4.74
N ARG A 180 2.59 1.22 5.48
CA ARG A 180 3.99 1.63 5.17
C ARG A 180 4.38 1.38 3.70
N GLN A 181 3.91 0.27 3.13
CA GLN A 181 4.19 -0.12 1.74
C GLN A 181 3.58 0.82 0.68
N HIS A 182 2.66 1.72 1.05
CA HIS A 182 2.05 2.68 0.14
C HIS A 182 2.89 3.96 -0.03
N PHE A 183 3.87 4.21 0.84
CA PHE A 183 4.71 5.42 0.80
C PHE A 183 5.86 5.27 -0.19
N THR A 184 5.54 5.41 -1.47
CA THR A 184 6.45 5.17 -2.61
C THR A 184 6.88 6.47 -3.30
N PRO A 185 7.97 6.47 -4.11
CA PRO A 185 8.35 7.64 -4.90
C PRO A 185 7.28 8.12 -5.90
N PRO A 186 6.56 7.25 -6.64
CA PRO A 186 5.44 7.69 -7.47
C PRO A 186 4.34 8.42 -6.70
N ARG A 187 4.08 8.06 -5.43
CA ARG A 187 3.13 8.79 -4.58
C ARG A 187 3.62 10.22 -4.28
N ALA A 188 4.90 10.40 -3.95
CA ALA A 188 5.46 11.75 -3.78
C ALA A 188 5.34 12.58 -5.06
N ALA A 189 5.70 12.02 -6.21
CA ALA A 189 5.53 12.68 -7.51
C ALA A 189 4.08 13.09 -7.77
N SER A 190 3.12 12.19 -7.48
CA SER A 190 1.71 12.51 -7.63
C SER A 190 1.27 13.69 -6.76
N LEU A 191 1.67 13.69 -5.47
CA LEU A 191 1.29 14.73 -4.53
C LEU A 191 1.97 16.06 -4.88
N LEU A 192 3.21 16.07 -5.39
CA LEU A 192 3.86 17.29 -5.89
C LEU A 192 3.12 17.88 -7.10
N ALA A 193 2.48 17.04 -7.90
CA ALA A 193 1.71 17.45 -9.08
C ALA A 193 0.29 17.94 -8.78
N TYR A 194 -0.18 17.86 -7.52
CA TYR A 194 -1.51 18.37 -7.16
C TYR A 194 -1.57 19.89 -7.32
N PRO A 195 -2.66 20.44 -7.87
CA PRO A 195 -2.92 21.88 -7.81
C PRO A 195 -2.95 22.38 -6.36
N ASP A 196 -2.54 23.63 -6.16
CA ASP A 196 -2.44 24.23 -4.82
C ASP A 196 -3.80 24.52 -4.18
N ASP A 197 -4.86 24.57 -4.98
CA ASP A 197 -6.25 24.76 -4.56
C ASP A 197 -6.97 23.45 -4.23
N VAL A 198 -6.32 22.29 -4.33
CA VAL A 198 -6.92 21.02 -3.90
C VAL A 198 -7.06 20.99 -2.38
N GLU A 199 -8.31 20.92 -1.91
CA GLU A 199 -8.61 20.69 -0.50
C GLU A 199 -8.29 19.24 -0.10
N LEU A 200 -7.39 19.08 0.87
CA LEU A 200 -6.96 17.77 1.37
C LEU A 200 -7.30 17.63 2.87
N GLY A 201 -7.76 16.46 3.26
CA GLY A 201 -8.00 16.10 4.66
C GLY A 201 -6.73 15.65 5.41
N PHE A 202 -5.57 15.78 4.79
CA PHE A 202 -4.26 15.37 5.31
C PHE A 202 -3.16 16.37 4.94
N ASP A 203 -2.05 16.30 5.65
CA ASP A 203 -0.88 17.15 5.41
C ASP A 203 -0.10 16.65 4.18
N ARG A 204 -0.29 17.34 3.05
CA ARG A 204 0.38 17.05 1.77
C ARG A 204 1.89 16.92 1.92
N GLN A 205 2.52 17.88 2.59
CA GLN A 205 3.98 17.93 2.72
C GLN A 205 4.49 16.77 3.57
N ARG A 206 3.78 16.43 4.64
CA ARG A 206 4.09 15.26 5.47
C ARG A 206 4.03 13.96 4.65
N TRP A 207 3.00 13.77 3.83
CA TRP A 207 2.89 12.55 3.01
C TRP A 207 3.98 12.47 1.93
N ILE A 208 4.36 13.60 1.32
CA ILE A 208 5.51 13.68 0.40
C ILE A 208 6.78 13.25 1.15
N SER A 209 7.08 13.87 2.29
CA SER A 209 8.28 13.55 3.06
C SER A 209 8.31 12.10 3.55
N LEU A 210 7.17 11.54 3.97
CA LEU A 210 7.07 10.11 4.30
C LEU A 210 7.38 9.22 3.09
N SER A 211 6.84 9.54 1.91
CA SER A 211 7.15 8.82 0.67
C SER A 211 8.63 8.93 0.27
N GLU A 212 9.26 10.09 0.46
CA GLU A 212 10.68 10.31 0.16
C GLU A 212 11.63 9.66 1.17
N GLN A 213 11.20 9.49 2.41
CA GLN A 213 12.00 8.83 3.46
C GLN A 213 11.81 7.31 3.43
N ILE A 214 10.55 6.88 3.41
CA ILE A 214 10.20 5.46 3.45
C ILE A 214 10.54 4.80 2.14
N LYS A 215 10.41 5.49 0.99
CA LYS A 215 10.67 5.08 -0.40
C LYS A 215 10.12 3.71 -0.82
N ALA A 216 9.07 3.20 -0.17
CA ALA A 216 8.61 1.82 -0.34
C ALA A 216 8.46 1.42 -1.82
N GLY A 217 8.55 0.12 -2.09
CA GLY A 217 8.40 -0.41 -3.43
C GLY A 217 7.66 -1.74 -3.44
N ASP A 218 6.72 -1.87 -4.36
CA ASP A 218 6.04 -3.12 -4.68
C ASP A 218 5.87 -3.19 -6.20
N ASN A 219 6.94 -3.55 -6.89
CA ASN A 219 7.03 -3.58 -8.36
C ASN A 219 6.33 -4.79 -8.98
N SER A 220 5.26 -5.28 -8.34
CA SER A 220 4.64 -6.53 -8.74
C SER A 220 3.13 -6.47 -8.99
N PRO A 221 2.63 -6.10 -10.20
CA PRO A 221 3.30 -5.79 -11.47
C PRO A 221 4.18 -4.54 -11.45
N ILE A 222 5.09 -4.41 -12.41
CA ILE A 222 6.13 -3.35 -12.43
C ILE A 222 5.56 -1.93 -12.27
N TYR A 223 4.35 -1.70 -12.79
CA TYR A 223 3.60 -0.44 -12.74
C TYR A 223 2.74 -0.25 -11.48
N ARG A 224 2.84 -1.14 -10.49
CA ARG A 224 1.89 -1.20 -9.38
C ARG A 224 1.94 0.05 -8.50
N ASP A 225 3.12 0.60 -8.26
CA ASP A 225 3.26 1.79 -7.43
C ASP A 225 2.75 3.03 -8.16
N GLU A 226 2.97 3.14 -9.47
CA GLU A 226 2.39 4.17 -10.33
C GLU A 226 0.86 4.07 -10.35
N GLN A 227 0.34 2.86 -10.51
CA GLN A 227 -1.10 2.61 -10.50
C GLN A 227 -1.73 3.00 -9.15
N ARG A 228 -1.08 2.66 -8.03
CA ARG A 228 -1.56 3.06 -6.70
C ARG A 228 -1.55 4.57 -6.53
N ALA A 229 -0.44 5.23 -6.85
CA ALA A 229 -0.32 6.69 -6.76
C ALA A 229 -1.38 7.40 -7.62
N PHE A 230 -1.65 6.89 -8.82
CA PHE A 230 -2.67 7.48 -9.68
C PHE A 230 -4.09 7.25 -9.15
N TYR A 231 -4.39 6.06 -8.61
CA TYR A 231 -5.70 5.76 -8.03
C TYR A 231 -5.96 6.56 -6.75
N ASP A 232 -4.92 6.77 -5.95
CA ASP A 232 -4.95 7.67 -4.81
C ASP A 232 -5.29 9.10 -5.24
N SER A 233 -4.67 9.58 -6.31
CA SER A 233 -4.94 10.91 -6.86
C SER A 233 -6.36 11.08 -7.38
N ILE A 234 -6.90 10.05 -8.03
CA ILE A 234 -8.31 10.06 -8.43
C ILE A 234 -9.20 10.22 -7.19
N ARG A 235 -8.99 9.45 -6.12
CA ARG A 235 -9.80 9.55 -4.90
C ARG A 235 -9.73 10.94 -4.28
N ASP A 236 -8.51 11.43 -4.08
CA ASP A 236 -8.26 12.69 -3.37
C ASP A 236 -8.86 13.89 -4.10
N ILE A 237 -8.76 13.92 -5.43
CA ILE A 237 -9.25 15.03 -6.26
C ILE A 237 -10.75 14.91 -6.55
N THR A 238 -11.27 13.70 -6.67
CA THR A 238 -12.62 13.47 -7.20
C THR A 238 -13.66 13.39 -6.08
N ALA A 239 -13.30 12.93 -4.89
CA ALA A 239 -14.24 12.82 -3.77
C ALA A 239 -14.88 14.17 -3.38
N PRO A 240 -14.11 15.28 -3.20
CA PRO A 240 -14.70 16.58 -2.85
C PRO A 240 -15.62 17.13 -3.94
N LYS A 241 -15.27 16.94 -5.20
CA LYS A 241 -16.08 17.36 -6.36
C LYS A 241 -17.46 16.70 -6.41
N PHE A 242 -17.65 15.59 -5.71
CA PHE A 242 -18.92 14.85 -5.64
C PHE A 242 -19.62 14.93 -4.28
N GLY A 243 -19.29 15.96 -3.48
CA GLY A 243 -20.00 16.26 -2.23
C GLY A 243 -19.56 15.42 -1.03
N LEU A 244 -18.48 14.65 -1.17
CA LEU A 244 -17.81 14.05 -0.01
C LEU A 244 -16.87 15.08 0.62
N ARG A 245 -16.53 14.89 1.90
CA ARG A 245 -15.47 15.69 2.53
C ARG A 245 -14.10 15.41 1.88
N PRO A 246 -13.13 16.35 1.98
CA PRO A 246 -11.73 16.09 1.65
C PRO A 246 -11.25 14.75 2.21
N VAL A 247 -10.64 13.93 1.37
CA VAL A 247 -10.18 12.58 1.76
C VAL A 247 -9.19 12.73 2.91
N ILE A 248 -9.42 12.00 4.00
CA ILE A 248 -8.46 11.90 5.09
C ILE A 248 -7.58 10.69 4.84
N ARG A 249 -6.26 10.89 4.95
CA ARG A 249 -5.29 9.80 4.97
C ARG A 249 -4.73 9.67 6.38
N ILE A 250 -4.67 8.44 6.89
CA ILE A 250 -4.06 8.09 8.19
C ILE A 250 -2.93 7.12 7.95
N PHE A 251 -1.72 7.43 8.45
CA PHE A 251 -0.62 6.48 8.42
C PHE A 251 -0.80 5.47 9.55
N GLU A 252 -0.83 4.18 9.23
CA GLU A 252 -1.12 3.11 10.20
C GLU A 252 -0.14 3.07 11.38
N GLU A 253 1.10 3.55 11.20
CA GLU A 253 2.16 3.51 12.22
C GLU A 253 2.15 4.74 13.14
N ASP A 254 1.28 5.73 12.90
CA ASP A 254 1.17 6.93 13.75
C ASP A 254 0.66 6.62 15.15
N VAL A 255 -0.10 5.54 15.29
CA VAL A 255 -0.74 5.11 16.52
C VAL A 255 -0.64 3.59 16.59
N ILE A 256 -0.41 3.06 17.78
CA ILE A 256 -0.50 1.61 18.04
C ILE A 256 -1.97 1.26 18.24
N TRP A 257 -2.75 1.32 17.16
CA TRP A 257 -4.21 1.23 17.18
C TRP A 257 -4.74 0.02 17.94
N GLU A 258 -4.07 -1.13 17.84
CA GLU A 258 -4.45 -2.36 18.52
C GLU A 258 -4.39 -2.29 20.06
N LYS A 259 -3.74 -1.28 20.62
CA LYS A 259 -3.65 -1.02 22.07
C LYS A 259 -4.59 0.10 22.53
N GLU A 260 -5.28 0.77 21.61
CA GLU A 260 -6.17 1.88 21.97
C GLU A 260 -7.41 1.37 22.71
N THR A 261 -7.77 2.06 23.79
CA THR A 261 -8.90 1.69 24.65
C THR A 261 -10.07 2.66 24.48
N VAL A 262 -10.90 2.85 25.52
CA VAL A 262 -11.87 3.95 25.56
C VAL A 262 -11.13 5.26 25.85
N ASP A 263 -10.14 5.20 26.73
CA ASP A 263 -9.22 6.30 26.99
C ASP A 263 -8.13 6.27 25.92
N LEU A 264 -8.24 7.18 24.97
CA LEU A 264 -7.36 7.25 23.80
C LEU A 264 -6.01 7.86 24.16
N SER A 265 -4.95 7.34 23.53
CA SER A 265 -3.62 7.93 23.62
C SER A 265 -3.60 9.34 23.01
N GLN A 266 -2.62 10.15 23.40
CA GLN A 266 -2.43 11.49 22.81
C GLN A 266 -2.20 11.43 21.29
N ALA A 267 -1.58 10.37 20.79
CA ALA A 267 -1.41 10.15 19.36
C ALA A 267 -2.75 9.92 18.65
N ALA A 268 -3.60 9.05 19.21
CA ALA A 268 -4.96 8.82 18.70
C ALA A 268 -5.83 10.08 18.76
N LEU A 269 -5.76 10.85 19.85
CA LEU A 269 -6.46 12.13 20.00
C LEU A 269 -6.01 13.17 18.96
N LYS A 270 -4.72 13.20 18.62
CA LYS A 270 -4.21 14.08 17.55
C LYS A 270 -4.80 13.72 16.19
N VAL A 271 -4.92 12.43 15.90
CA VAL A 271 -5.58 11.94 14.67
C VAL A 271 -7.05 12.32 14.66
N LEU A 272 -7.77 12.14 15.78
CA LEU A 272 -9.18 12.52 15.85
C LEU A 272 -9.41 14.02 15.65
N LYS A 273 -8.57 14.87 16.23
CA LYS A 273 -8.64 16.32 16.00
C LYS A 273 -8.45 16.71 14.53
N GLN A 274 -7.58 16.00 13.81
CA GLN A 274 -7.43 16.18 12.36
C GLN A 274 -8.74 15.83 11.64
N ILE A 275 -9.39 14.74 12.03
CA ILE A 275 -10.67 14.32 11.46
C ILE A 275 -11.79 15.31 11.79
N GLU A 276 -11.89 15.75 13.03
CA GLU A 276 -12.86 16.75 13.48
C GLU A 276 -12.73 18.06 12.71
N LYS A 277 -11.50 18.51 12.42
CA LYS A 277 -11.28 19.71 11.61
C LYS A 277 -11.92 19.59 10.24
N VAL A 278 -11.79 18.44 9.58
CA VAL A 278 -12.38 18.20 8.25
C VAL A 278 -13.90 18.01 8.32
N VAL A 279 -14.42 17.46 9.42
CA VAL A 279 -15.87 17.28 9.65
C VAL A 279 -16.58 18.60 10.01
N ASN A 280 -15.86 19.57 10.56
CA ASN A 280 -16.42 20.86 10.98
C ASN A 280 -16.23 21.99 9.95
N GLN A 281 -15.50 21.74 8.86
CA GLN A 281 -15.47 22.60 7.67
C GLN A 281 -16.79 22.51 6.90
#